data_AF-A0A7K0SKX6-F1
#
_entry.id   AF-A0A7K0SKX6-F1
#
_cell.length_a   1.000
_cell.length_b   1.000
_cell.length_c   1.000
_cell.angle_alpha   90.00
_cell.angle_beta   90.00
_cell.angle_gamma   90.00
#
_symmetry.space_group_name_H-M   'P 1'
#
loop_
_entity.id
_entity.type
_entity.pdbx_description
1 polymer ?
#
loop_
_entity_poly.entity_id
_entity_poly.type
_entity_poly.pdbx_seq_one_letter_code
_entity_poly.pdbx_strand_id
1 'polypeptide(L)'
;VERTEQFFARWGPLSLTLGQYVPIVRTLLPVAAGIGKMNRLTFTIYNALGSFLWAGLLPVAGWGVAHIPGVAELVVQYIDLVLLGVVGLSVLSVGIHWLRERREIRDEEKS
;
A
#
# COMPACT_ATOMS: atom_id res chain seq x y z
N VAL A 1 -6.93 32.02 4.90
CA VAL A 1 -7.85 31.01 4.32
C VAL A 1 -7.38 30.60 2.92
N GLU A 2 -6.91 31.52 2.04
CA GLU A 2 -6.32 31.13 0.73
C GLU A 2 -5.11 30.19 0.77
N ARG A 3 -4.21 30.29 1.76
CA ARG A 3 -3.01 29.42 1.80
C ARG A 3 -3.33 27.96 2.10
N THR A 4 -4.42 27.69 2.82
CA THR A 4 -4.86 26.33 3.14
C THR A 4 -5.50 25.68 1.92
N GLU A 5 -6.35 26.42 1.20
CA GLU A 5 -6.97 25.99 -0.08
C GLU A 5 -5.92 25.59 -1.14
N GLN A 6 -4.84 26.37 -1.30
CA GLN A 6 -3.78 26.06 -2.26
C GLN A 6 -2.88 24.88 -1.83
N PHE A 7 -2.69 24.68 -0.52
CA PHE A 7 -1.97 23.51 0.00
C PHE A 7 -2.81 22.24 -0.19
N PHE A 8 -4.11 22.27 0.09
CA PHE A 8 -5.01 21.14 -0.21
C PHE A 8 -5.15 20.88 -1.71
N ALA A 9 -5.16 21.92 -2.57
CA ALA A 9 -5.19 21.76 -4.02
C ALA A 9 -3.92 21.13 -4.61
N ARG A 10 -2.75 21.37 -4.00
CA ARG A 10 -1.45 20.86 -4.49
C ARG A 10 -1.06 19.53 -3.86
N TRP A 11 -1.45 19.27 -2.62
CA TRP A 11 -1.09 18.05 -1.89
C TRP A 11 -2.16 16.97 -1.93
N GLY A 12 -3.43 17.30 -2.14
CA GLY A 12 -4.51 16.31 -2.32
C GLY A 12 -4.19 15.25 -3.41
N PRO A 13 -3.71 15.65 -4.60
CA PRO A 13 -3.34 14.71 -5.65
C PRO A 13 -2.09 13.87 -5.32
N LEU A 14 -1.11 14.45 -4.63
CA LEU A 14 0.11 13.76 -4.20
C LEU A 14 -0.17 12.74 -3.08
N SER A 15 -1.17 13.02 -2.24
CA SER A 15 -1.64 12.07 -1.22
C SER A 15 -2.26 10.82 -1.84
N LEU A 16 -2.81 10.89 -3.06
CA LEU A 16 -3.34 9.72 -3.76
C LEU A 16 -2.22 8.77 -4.19
N THR A 17 -1.12 9.30 -4.74
CA THR A 17 0.04 8.49 -5.12
C THR A 17 0.77 7.96 -3.89
N LEU A 18 0.99 8.79 -2.87
CA LEU A 18 1.64 8.37 -1.63
C LEU A 18 0.79 7.39 -0.81
N GLY A 19 -0.53 7.50 -0.88
CA GLY A 19 -1.47 6.64 -0.17
C GLY A 19 -1.41 5.17 -0.58
N GLN A 20 -0.89 4.86 -1.77
CA GLN A 20 -0.72 3.47 -2.22
C GLN A 20 0.39 2.74 -1.45
N TYR A 21 1.35 3.47 -0.87
CA TYR A 21 2.45 2.89 -0.09
C TYR A 21 2.08 2.65 1.39
N VAL A 22 0.99 3.24 1.87
CA VAL A 22 0.53 3.11 3.27
C VAL A 22 -0.79 2.33 3.31
N PRO A 23 -0.83 1.12 3.90
CA PRO A 23 -2.02 0.25 3.87
C PRO A 23 -3.32 0.91 4.36
N ILE A 24 -3.24 1.68 5.45
CA ILE A 24 -4.39 2.40 6.04
C ILE A 24 -4.90 3.47 5.08
N VAL A 25 -4.00 4.17 4.38
CA VAL A 25 -4.42 5.19 3.42
C VAL A 25 -5.05 4.53 2.20
N ARG A 26 -4.54 3.37 1.77
CA ARG A 26 -5.08 2.60 0.63
C ARG A 26 -6.57 2.25 0.80
N THR A 27 -7.01 1.89 2.01
CA THR A 27 -8.42 1.58 2.28
C THR A 27 -9.30 2.83 2.31
N LEU A 28 -8.72 3.99 2.59
CA LEU A 28 -9.39 5.28 2.63
C LEU A 28 -9.44 5.96 1.24
N LEU A 29 -8.61 5.56 0.28
CA LEU A 29 -8.59 6.12 -1.07
C LEU A 29 -9.95 6.03 -1.80
N PRO A 30 -10.67 4.89 -1.82
CA PRO A 30 -11.99 4.80 -2.49
C PRO A 30 -13.03 5.71 -1.85
N VAL A 31 -12.97 5.83 -0.52
CA VAL A 31 -13.88 6.69 0.27
C VAL A 31 -13.56 8.16 -0.01
N ALA A 32 -12.30 8.55 0.02
CA ALA A 32 -11.85 9.91 -0.33
C ALA A 32 -12.20 10.27 -1.78
N ALA A 33 -12.10 9.33 -2.71
CA ALA A 33 -12.50 9.50 -4.10
C ALA A 33 -14.01 9.74 -4.26
N GLY A 34 -14.84 9.08 -3.44
CA GLY A 34 -16.29 9.25 -3.44
C GLY A 34 -16.75 10.57 -2.83
N ILE A 35 -16.12 11.02 -1.75
CA ILE A 35 -16.56 12.21 -0.98
C ILE A 35 -15.95 13.51 -1.55
N GLY A 36 -14.76 13.44 -2.14
CA GLY A 36 -13.89 14.62 -2.36
C GLY A 36 -14.32 15.64 -3.42
N LYS A 37 -15.43 15.46 -4.16
CA LYS A 37 -15.84 16.29 -5.33
C LYS A 37 -14.67 16.65 -6.29
N MET A 38 -13.61 15.86 -6.29
CA MET A 38 -12.42 16.09 -7.09
C MET A 38 -12.74 15.71 -8.54
N ASN A 39 -12.24 16.47 -9.52
CA ASN A 39 -12.48 16.15 -10.92
C ASN A 39 -12.01 14.71 -11.20
N ARG A 40 -12.91 13.85 -11.68
CA ARG A 40 -12.65 12.41 -11.92
C ARG A 40 -11.38 12.20 -12.74
N LEU A 41 -11.11 13.10 -13.70
CA LEU A 41 -9.92 13.05 -14.53
C LEU A 41 -8.62 13.19 -13.71
N THR A 42 -8.58 14.17 -12.79
CA THR A 42 -7.43 14.40 -11.92
C THR A 42 -7.21 13.20 -11.01
N PHE A 43 -8.26 12.68 -10.37
CA PHE A 43 -8.13 11.47 -9.54
C PHE A 43 -7.54 10.29 -10.32
N THR A 44 -8.08 10.01 -11.51
CA THR A 44 -7.63 8.88 -12.34
C THR A 44 -6.17 9.03 -12.77
N ILE A 45 -5.74 10.23 -13.18
CA ILE A 45 -4.34 10.49 -13.59
C ILE A 45 -3.38 10.24 -12.43
N TYR A 46 -3.65 10.81 -11.25
CA TYR A 46 -2.76 10.65 -10.10
C TYR A 46 -2.79 9.21 -9.56
N ASN A 47 -3.94 8.55 -9.53
CA ASN A 47 -4.01 7.14 -9.16
C ASN A 47 -3.24 6.25 -10.16
N ALA A 48 -3.38 6.50 -11.47
CA ALA A 48 -2.64 5.77 -12.50
C ALA A 48 -1.13 5.99 -12.40
N LEU A 49 -0.69 7.23 -12.13
CA LEU A 49 0.72 7.54 -11.88
C LEU A 49 1.25 6.80 -10.65
N GLY A 50 0.47 6.74 -9.56
CA GLY A 50 0.83 6.01 -8.36
C GLY A 50 1.02 4.52 -8.64
N SER A 51 0.05 3.94 -9.36
CA SER A 51 0.08 2.52 -9.73
C SER A 51 1.23 2.22 -10.67
N PHE A 52 1.52 3.10 -11.63
CA PHE A 52 2.64 2.96 -12.55
C PHE A 52 3.99 3.06 -11.84
N LEU A 53 4.13 4.03 -10.93
CA LEU A 53 5.32 4.16 -10.09
C LEU A 53 5.50 2.91 -9.23
N TRP A 54 4.45 2.38 -8.60
CA TRP A 54 4.54 1.17 -7.79
C TRP A 54 4.88 -0.07 -8.62
N ALA A 55 4.22 -0.23 -9.77
CA ALA A 55 4.48 -1.31 -10.72
C ALA A 55 5.88 -1.26 -11.32
N GLY A 56 6.50 -0.07 -11.45
CA GLY A 56 7.89 0.07 -11.86
C GLY A 56 8.89 -0.08 -10.70
N LEU A 57 8.56 0.45 -9.52
CA LEU A 57 9.44 0.48 -8.36
C LEU A 57 9.74 -0.93 -7.85
N LEU A 58 8.74 -1.81 -7.78
CA LEU A 58 8.93 -3.17 -7.28
C LEU A 58 9.85 -4.03 -8.15
N PRO A 59 9.68 -4.12 -9.49
CA PRO A 59 10.60 -4.83 -10.36
C PRO A 59 12.01 -4.24 -10.35
N VAL A 60 12.14 -2.91 -10.35
CA VAL A 60 13.47 -2.25 -10.31
C VAL A 60 14.17 -2.54 -8.98
N ALA A 61 13.44 -2.46 -7.86
CA ALA A 61 13.98 -2.84 -6.55
C ALA A 61 14.37 -4.33 -6.52
N GLY A 62 13.52 -5.22 -7.04
CA GLY A 62 13.82 -6.65 -7.15
C GLY A 62 15.05 -6.94 -8.01
N TRP A 63 15.20 -6.24 -9.13
CA TRP A 63 16.38 -6.31 -9.99
C TRP A 63 17.64 -5.82 -9.27
N GLY A 64 17.54 -4.74 -8.48
CA GLY A 64 18.65 -4.23 -7.67
C GLY A 64 19.07 -5.22 -6.57
N VAL A 65 18.10 -5.84 -5.90
CA VAL A 65 18.35 -6.89 -4.91
C VAL A 65 19.00 -8.13 -5.55
N ALA A 66 18.58 -8.50 -6.75
CA ALA A 66 19.17 -9.62 -7.49
C ALA A 66 20.62 -9.36 -7.93
N HIS A 67 21.03 -8.10 -8.09
CA HIS A 67 22.43 -7.74 -8.39
C HIS A 67 23.37 -7.80 -7.18
N ILE A 68 22.85 -8.01 -5.96
CA ILE A 68 23.68 -8.20 -4.77
C ILE A 68 24.31 -9.60 -4.84
N PRO A 69 25.66 -9.72 -4.81
CA PRO A 69 26.32 -11.01 -4.91
C PRO A 69 25.88 -11.93 -3.77
N GLY A 70 25.51 -13.17 -4.11
CA GLY A 70 25.03 -14.20 -3.17
C GLY A 70 23.51 -14.20 -2.93
N VAL A 71 22.78 -13.12 -3.19
CA VAL A 71 21.32 -13.08 -2.98
C VAL A 71 20.59 -13.89 -4.06
N ALA A 72 20.97 -13.73 -5.32
CA ALA A 72 20.38 -14.49 -6.43
C ALA A 72 20.58 -16.01 -6.26
N GLU A 73 21.78 -16.42 -5.85
CA GLU A 73 22.11 -17.84 -5.59
C GLU A 73 21.32 -18.40 -4.41
N LEU A 74 21.22 -17.65 -3.31
CA LEU A 74 20.36 -18.01 -2.17
C LEU A 74 18.91 -18.18 -2.59
N VAL A 75 18.36 -17.26 -3.39
CA VAL A 75 16.95 -17.33 -3.81
C VAL A 75 16.69 -18.54 -4.71
N VAL A 76 17.60 -18.87 -5.63
CA VAL A 76 17.45 -20.06 -6.49
C VAL A 76 17.59 -21.35 -5.68
N GLN A 77 18.53 -21.41 -4.73
CA GLN A 77 18.74 -22.58 -3.89
C GLN A 77 17.61 -22.81 -2.87
N TYR A 78 17.02 -21.73 -2.35
CA TYR A 78 16.00 -21.77 -1.30
C TYR A 78 14.63 -21.28 -1.78
N ILE A 79 14.33 -21.43 -3.08
CA ILE A 79 13.08 -20.94 -3.69
C ILE A 79 11.85 -21.47 -2.95
N ASP A 80 11.84 -22.74 -2.54
CA ASP A 80 10.75 -23.36 -1.79
C ASP A 80 10.56 -22.71 -0.41
N LEU A 81 11.66 -22.37 0.26
CA LEU A 81 11.65 -21.75 1.58
C LEU A 81 11.25 -20.27 1.51
N VAL A 82 11.68 -19.57 0.45
CA VAL A 82 11.23 -18.20 0.14
C VAL A 82 9.74 -18.18 -0.14
N LEU A 83 9.24 -19.09 -1.00
CA LEU A 83 7.82 -19.22 -1.30
C LEU A 83 7.01 -19.55 -0.05
N LEU A 84 7.48 -20.50 0.76
CA LEU A 84 6.86 -20.84 2.04
C LEU A 84 6.83 -19.62 2.99
N GLY A 85 7.91 -18.83 3.02
CA GLY A 85 7.97 -17.60 3.80
C GLY A 85 6.95 -16.55 3.33
N VAL A 86 6.81 -16.34 2.01
CA VAL A 86 5.82 -15.42 1.43
C VAL A 86 4.39 -15.87 1.71
N VAL A 87 4.11 -17.16 1.55
CA VAL A 87 2.80 -17.75 1.88
C VAL A 87 2.52 -17.61 3.38
N GLY A 88 3.51 -17.94 4.22
CA GLY A 88 3.42 -17.81 5.67
C GLY A 88 3.14 -16.38 6.11
N LEU A 89 3.87 -15.39 5.58
CA LEU A 89 3.62 -13.96 5.80
C LEU A 89 2.21 -13.55 5.38
N SER A 90 1.74 -14.03 4.23
CA SER A 90 0.38 -13.73 3.74
C SER A 90 -0.67 -14.26 4.71
N VAL A 91 -0.57 -15.53 5.10
CA VAL A 91 -1.48 -16.17 6.07
C VAL A 91 -1.41 -15.47 7.43
N LEU A 92 -0.21 -15.18 7.93
CA LEU A 92 -0.02 -14.48 9.20
C LEU A 92 -0.64 -13.08 9.18
N SER A 93 -0.46 -12.32 8.09
CA SER A 93 -1.04 -10.98 7.96
C SER A 93 -2.57 -11.02 8.06
N VAL A 94 -3.20 -11.98 7.39
CA VAL A 94 -4.66 -12.19 7.42
C VAL A 94 -5.11 -12.67 8.80
N GLY A 95 -4.39 -13.61 9.40
CA GLY A 95 -4.69 -14.12 10.74
C GLY A 95 -4.58 -13.04 11.82
N ILE A 96 -3.56 -12.18 11.77
CA ILE A 96 -3.39 -11.05 12.68
C ILE A 96 -4.52 -10.04 12.50
N HIS A 97 -4.88 -9.71 11.26
CA HIS A 97 -6.01 -8.80 10.99
C HIS A 97 -7.30 -9.33 11.62
N TRP A 98 -7.61 -10.61 11.37
CA TRP A 98 -8.81 -11.26 11.91
C TRP A 98 -8.81 -11.35 13.45
N LEU A 99 -7.66 -11.64 14.06
CA LEU A 99 -7.52 -11.68 15.52
C LEU A 99 -7.66 -10.29 16.16
N ARG A 100 -7.18 -9.23 15.51
CA ARG A 100 -7.34 -7.84 15.99
C ARG A 100 -8.79 -7.38 15.91
N GLU A 101 -9.44 -7.66 14.78
CA GLU A 101 -10.85 -7.33 14.54
C GLU A 101 -11.77 -7.99 15.58
N ARG A 102 -11.45 -9.23 15.99
CA ARG A 102 -12.17 -9.91 17.09
C ARG A 102 -11.90 -9.33 18.49
N ARG A 103 -10.80 -8.63 18.71
CA ARG A 103 -10.49 -8.00 20.01
C ARG A 103 -11.24 -6.67 20.16
N GLU A 104 -11.30 -5.86 19.11
CA GLU A 104 -12.03 -4.58 19.12
C GLU A 104 -13.53 -4.76 19.37
N ILE A 105 -14.16 -5.79 18.77
CA ILE A 105 -15.61 -6.08 18.99
C ILE A 105 -15.91 -6.44 20.47
N ARG A 106 -14.95 -7.04 21.19
CA ARG A 106 -15.16 -7.46 22.59
C ARG A 106 -14.96 -6.32 23.60
N ASP A 107 -14.22 -5.27 23.24
CA ASP A 107 -14.01 -4.12 24.11
C ASP A 107 -15.21 -3.15 24.07
N GLU A 108 -15.95 -3.07 22.95
CA GLU A 108 -17.22 -2.33 22.86
C GLU A 108 -18.35 -2.98 23.66
N GLU A 109 -18.37 -4.32 23.77
CA GLU A 109 -19.42 -5.05 24.50
C GLU A 109 -19.29 -4.95 26.04
N LYS A 110 -18.20 -4.35 26.53
CA LYS A 110 -17.90 -4.18 27.97
C LYS A 110 -17.96 -2.73 28.48
N SER A 111 -18.20 -1.75 27.60
CA SER A 111 -18.43 -0.34 27.98
C SER A 111 -19.91 0.01 27.99
#